data_AF-A0A4Q0I9R2-F1
#
_entry.id   AF-A0A4Q0I9R2-F1
#
_cell.length_a   1.000
_cell.length_b   1.000
_cell.length_c   1.000
_cell.angle_alpha   90.00
_cell.angle_beta   90.00
_cell.angle_gamma   90.00
#
_symmetry.space_group_name_H-M   'P 1'
#
loop_
_entity.id
_entity.type
_entity.pdbx_description
1 polymer ?
#
loop_
_entity_poly.entity_id
_entity_poly.type
_entity_poly.pdbx_seq_one_letter_code
_entity_poly.pdbx_strand_id
1 'polypeptide(L)'
;MKRETLLPPYAESLWLRHSTLIVILEAAILLLPFLGMALFHSKGEPREAIVAVSMLQTGDWILPVSNGDVIPYKPPLLAWCIALLAKLLGGEVTE
;
A
#
# COMPACT_ATOMS: atom_id res chain seq x y z
N MET A 1 28.74 -37.36 23.72
CA MET A 1 29.10 -37.12 22.31
C MET A 1 28.13 -36.08 21.75
N LYS A 2 28.44 -34.78 21.89
CA LYS A 2 27.63 -33.69 21.36
C LYS A 2 27.88 -33.62 19.86
N ARG A 3 26.89 -33.99 19.04
CA ARG A 3 26.91 -33.70 17.60
C ARG A 3 26.59 -32.21 17.45
N GLU A 4 27.61 -31.39 17.58
CA GLU A 4 27.54 -29.99 17.20
C GLU A 4 27.51 -29.97 15.67
N THR A 5 26.31 -29.78 15.13
CA THR A 5 26.01 -29.67 13.71
C THR A 5 26.89 -28.58 13.09
N LEU A 6 27.87 -28.99 12.27
CA LEU A 6 28.76 -28.13 11.47
C LEU A 6 28.00 -27.46 10.32
N LEU A 7 26.91 -26.76 10.61
CA LEU A 7 26.27 -25.92 9.61
C LEU A 7 27.03 -24.60 9.54
N PRO A 8 27.40 -24.14 8.33
CA PRO A 8 28.11 -22.89 8.20
C PRO A 8 27.24 -21.73 8.70
N PRO A 9 27.82 -20.66 9.29
CA PRO A 9 27.07 -19.60 9.97
C PRO A 9 26.05 -18.86 9.08
N TYR A 10 26.19 -18.95 7.75
CA TYR A 10 25.20 -18.40 6.83
C TYR A 10 23.92 -19.25 6.72
N ALA A 11 23.95 -20.54 7.07
CA ALA A 11 22.82 -21.45 6.90
C ALA A 11 21.61 -20.98 7.71
N GLU A 12 21.77 -20.64 9.00
CA GLU A 12 20.68 -20.12 9.82
C GLU A 12 20.09 -18.82 9.26
N SER A 13 20.95 -17.90 8.81
CA SER A 13 20.50 -16.65 8.17
C SER A 13 19.75 -16.91 6.86
N LEU A 14 20.13 -17.95 6.13
CA LEU A 14 19.50 -18.36 4.89
C LEU A 14 18.14 -19.01 5.16
N TRP A 15 18.02 -19.91 6.14
CA TRP A 15 16.75 -20.49 6.58
C TRP A 15 15.76 -19.41 7.04
N LEU A 16 16.21 -18.48 7.89
CA LEU A 16 15.39 -17.35 8.35
C LEU A 16 14.91 -16.48 7.18
N ARG A 17 15.78 -16.18 6.20
CA ARG A 17 15.40 -15.41 5.01
C ARG A 17 14.34 -16.14 4.18
N HIS A 18 14.53 -17.42 3.90
CA HIS A 18 13.57 -18.21 3.12
C HIS A 18 12.23 -18.34 3.84
N SER A 19 12.23 -18.65 5.13
CA SER A 19 10.99 -18.71 5.93
C SER A 19 10.26 -17.37 5.95
N THR A 20 11.00 -16.25 6.10
CA THR A 20 10.40 -14.91 6.06
C THR A 20 9.77 -14.61 4.70
N LEU A 21 10.45 -14.95 3.59
CA LEU A 21 9.94 -14.73 2.24
C LEU A 21 8.68 -15.57 1.97
N ILE A 22 8.64 -16.81 2.45
CA ILE A 22 7.47 -17.69 2.33
C ILE A 22 6.27 -17.06 3.04
N VAL A 23 6.44 -16.56 4.27
CA VAL A 23 5.37 -15.91 5.03
C VAL A 23 4.87 -14.64 4.32
N ILE A 24 5.78 -13.83 3.77
CA ILE A 24 5.39 -12.62 3.01
C ILE A 24 4.60 -13.00 1.75
N LEU A 25 5.04 -14.02 1.01
CA LEU A 25 4.33 -14.50 -0.18
C LEU A 25 2.95 -15.05 0.16
N GLU A 26 2.83 -15.84 1.22
CA GLU A 26 1.56 -16.38 1.69
C GLU A 26 0.60 -15.26 2.09
N ALA A 27 1.07 -14.28 2.87
CA ALA A 27 0.29 -13.10 3.22
C ALA A 27 -0.15 -12.30 1.99
N ALA A 28 0.72 -12.11 0.99
CA ALA A 28 0.40 -11.40 -0.24
C ALA A 28 -0.70 -12.13 -1.05
N ILE A 29 -0.59 -13.45 -1.19
CA ILE A 29 -1.58 -14.28 -1.89
C ILE A 29 -2.93 -14.25 -1.18
N LEU A 30 -2.93 -14.25 0.16
CA LEU A 30 -4.17 -14.25 0.95
C LEU A 30 -4.81 -12.87 1.08
N LEU A 31 -4.08 -11.77 0.93
CA LEU A 31 -4.61 -10.42 1.14
C LEU A 31 -4.85 -9.63 -0.15
N LEU A 32 -3.94 -9.69 -1.11
CA LEU A 32 -4.01 -8.84 -2.32
C LEU A 32 -5.23 -9.11 -3.21
N PRO A 33 -5.67 -10.37 -3.46
CA PRO A 33 -6.84 -10.62 -4.30
C PRO A 33 -8.15 -10.04 -3.76
N PHE A 34 -8.22 -9.84 -2.44
CA PHE A 34 -9.41 -9.32 -1.75
C PHE A 34 -9.31 -7.81 -1.48
N LEU A 35 -8.20 -7.19 -1.87
CA LEU A 35 -7.98 -5.76 -1.70
C LEU A 35 -8.99 -4.98 -2.56
N GLY A 36 -9.79 -4.13 -1.92
CA GLY A 36 -10.83 -3.34 -2.59
C GLY A 36 -12.22 -3.98 -2.66
N MET A 37 -12.43 -5.21 -2.16
CA MET A 37 -13.77 -5.80 -2.06
C MET A 37 -14.62 -5.22 -0.92
N ALA A 38 -13.97 -4.61 0.08
CA ALA A 38 -14.67 -3.96 1.19
C ALA A 38 -15.04 -2.52 0.81
N LEU A 39 -16.27 -2.12 1.12
CA LEU A 39 -16.68 -0.71 1.09
C LEU A 39 -15.90 0.09 2.14
N PHE A 40 -15.82 1.39 1.93
CA PHE A 40 -15.24 2.33 2.88
C PHE A 40 -15.89 2.17 4.26
N HIS A 41 -15.07 1.85 5.27
CA HIS A 41 -15.52 1.53 6.61
C HIS A 41 -15.72 2.79 7.45
N SER A 42 -14.89 3.80 7.22
CA SER A 42 -14.95 5.10 7.91
C SER A 42 -15.25 6.24 6.94
N LYS A 43 -15.82 7.33 7.45
CA LYS A 43 -15.95 8.60 6.68
C LYS A 43 -14.59 9.19 6.28
N GLY A 44 -13.51 8.77 6.93
CA GLY A 44 -12.16 9.26 6.67
C GLY A 44 -11.53 8.65 5.42
N GLU A 45 -11.74 7.35 5.17
CA GLU A 45 -11.17 6.64 4.02
C GLU A 45 -11.55 7.23 2.65
N PRO A 46 -12.83 7.50 2.33
CA PRO A 46 -13.20 8.04 1.03
C PRO A 46 -12.69 9.47 0.86
N ARG A 47 -12.53 10.22 1.95
CA ARG A 47 -12.02 11.59 1.91
C ARG A 47 -10.58 11.64 1.41
N GLU A 48 -9.72 10.72 1.87
CA GLU A 48 -8.33 10.64 1.39
C GLU A 48 -8.26 10.16 -0.06
N ALA A 49 -9.13 9.22 -0.45
CA ALA A 49 -9.22 8.75 -1.83
C ALA A 49 -9.61 9.87 -2.79
N ILE A 50 -10.58 10.72 -2.41
CA ILE A 50 -11.01 11.89 -3.20
C ILE A 50 -9.88 12.90 -3.40
N VAL A 51 -9.02 13.11 -2.40
CA VAL A 51 -7.85 14.00 -2.55
C VAL A 51 -6.90 13.46 -3.61
N ALA A 52 -6.62 12.16 -3.59
CA ALA A 52 -5.78 11.52 -4.61
C ALA A 52 -6.42 11.58 -6.01
N VAL A 53 -7.74 11.43 -6.11
CA VAL A 53 -8.49 11.63 -7.36
C VAL A 53 -8.34 13.07 -7.86
N SER A 54 -8.50 14.07 -6.99
CA SER A 54 -8.31 15.47 -7.36
C SER A 54 -6.88 15.75 -7.84
N MET A 55 -5.85 15.18 -7.19
CA MET A 55 -4.46 15.31 -7.66
C MET A 55 -4.29 14.77 -9.08
N LEU A 56 -4.89 13.63 -9.40
CA LEU A 56 -4.82 13.01 -10.72
C LEU A 56 -5.61 13.80 -11.78
N GLN A 57 -6.77 14.34 -11.42
CA GLN A 57 -7.62 15.12 -12.34
C GLN A 57 -7.10 16.53 -12.61
N THR A 58 -6.64 17.23 -11.57
CA THR A 58 -6.20 18.64 -11.66
C THR A 58 -4.72 18.79 -11.99
N GLY A 59 -3.91 17.77 -11.67
CA GLY A 59 -2.45 17.87 -11.73
C GLY A 59 -1.84 18.70 -10.61
N ASP A 60 -2.61 19.10 -9.59
CA ASP A 60 -2.08 19.78 -8.40
C ASP A 60 -1.63 18.75 -7.35
N TRP A 61 -0.31 18.63 -7.19
CA TRP A 61 0.32 17.73 -6.21
C TRP A 61 0.72 18.43 -4.91
N ILE A 62 0.59 19.76 -4.84
CA ILE A 62 1.06 20.59 -3.72
C ILE A 62 -0.12 20.95 -2.81
N LEU A 63 -1.23 21.41 -3.38
CA LEU A 63 -2.42 21.83 -2.65
C LEU A 63 -3.72 21.29 -3.28
N PRO A 64 -3.88 19.97 -3.35
CA PRO A 64 -5.10 19.37 -3.90
C PRO A 64 -6.31 19.72 -3.05
N VAL A 65 -7.46 19.89 -3.70
CA VAL A 65 -8.74 20.17 -3.05
C VAL A 65 -9.56 18.90 -2.92
N SER A 66 -10.12 18.66 -1.74
CA SER A 66 -11.16 17.65 -1.55
C SER A 66 -12.51 18.25 -1.94
N ASN A 67 -13.28 17.57 -2.78
CA ASN A 67 -14.59 18.03 -3.25
C ASN A 67 -14.60 19.48 -3.80
N GLY A 68 -13.54 19.90 -4.51
CA GLY A 68 -13.47 21.19 -5.20
C GLY A 68 -13.04 22.39 -4.35
N ASP A 69 -13.39 22.45 -3.06
CA ASP A 69 -13.15 23.65 -2.24
C ASP A 69 -12.48 23.40 -0.88
N VAL A 70 -12.33 22.13 -0.45
CA VAL A 70 -11.85 21.82 0.89
C VAL A 70 -10.38 21.43 0.87
N ILE A 71 -9.50 22.29 1.40
CA ILE A 71 -8.09 21.94 1.60
C ILE A 71 -8.00 20.84 2.66
N PRO A 72 -7.36 19.69 2.36
CA PRO A 72 -7.20 18.61 3.32
C PRO A 72 -6.25 19.04 4.46
N TYR A 73 -6.63 18.68 5.69
CA TYR A 73 -5.86 19.01 6.90
C TYR A 73 -4.67 18.07 7.14
N LYS A 74 -4.53 17.01 6.34
CA LYS A 74 -3.45 16.02 6.46
C LYS A 74 -2.37 16.28 5.41
N PRO A 75 -1.11 15.93 5.71
CA PRO A 75 -0.03 16.02 4.72
C PRO A 75 -0.30 15.10 3.51
N PRO A 76 0.13 15.49 2.30
CA PRO A 76 -0.26 14.86 1.04
C PRO A 76 0.37 13.48 0.78
N LEU A 77 1.27 13.00 1.65
CA LEU A 77 2.02 11.75 1.44
C LEU A 77 1.11 10.55 1.12
N LEU A 78 0.03 10.38 1.88
CA LEU A 78 -0.92 9.28 1.65
C LEU A 78 -1.60 9.42 0.29
N ALA A 79 -2.05 10.62 -0.06
CA ALA A 79 -2.69 10.90 -1.33
C ALA A 79 -1.72 10.72 -2.51
N TRP A 80 -0.44 11.06 -2.36
CA TRP A 80 0.59 10.75 -3.35
C TRP A 80 0.77 9.24 -3.55
N CYS A 81 0.82 8.45 -2.47
CA CYS A 81 0.91 7.00 -2.58
C CYS A 81 -0.31 6.42 -3.32
N ILE A 82 -1.51 6.87 -2.98
CA ILE A 82 -2.75 6.43 -3.64
C ILE A 82 -2.73 6.84 -5.12
N ALA A 83 -2.42 8.10 -5.43
CA ALA A 83 -2.38 8.62 -6.79
C ALA A 83 -1.35 7.87 -7.67
N LEU A 84 -0.15 7.61 -7.13
CA LEU A 84 0.88 6.86 -7.83
C LEU A 84 0.48 5.40 -8.07
N LEU A 85 -0.07 4.72 -7.05
CA LEU A 85 -0.52 3.34 -7.20
C LEU A 85 -1.70 3.23 -8.17
N ALA A 86 -2.66 4.15 -8.11
CA ALA A 86 -3.76 4.22 -9.06
C ALA A 86 -3.22 4.42 -10.49
N LYS A 87 -2.27 5.35 -10.68
CA LYS A 87 -1.64 5.58 -11.99
C LYS A 87 -0.88 4.35 -12.51
N LEU A 88 -0.19 3.62 -11.64
CA LEU A 88 0.61 2.44 -12.02
C LEU A 88 -0.25 1.20 -12.30
N LEU A 89 -1.36 1.04 -11.57
CA LEU A 89 -2.25 -0.11 -11.68
C LEU A 89 -3.38 0.11 -12.70
N GLY A 90 -3.40 1.26 -13.39
CA GLY A 90 -4.45 1.59 -14.36
C GLY A 90 -5.80 1.88 -13.72
N GLY A 91 -5.82 2.37 -12.48
CA GLY A 91 -7.03 2.79 -11.81
C GLY A 91 -7.68 3.95 -12.55
N GLU A 92 -8.86 3.73 -13.09
CA GLU A 92 -9.68 4.76 -13.71
C GLU A 92 -10.55 5.46 -12.67
N VAL A 93 -10.66 6.78 -12.78
CA VAL A 93 -11.61 7.54 -11.99
C VAL A 93 -12.96 7.44 -12.70
N THR A 94 -13.84 6.57 -12.19
CA THR A 94 -15.23 6.46 -12.64
C THR A 94 -16.11 7.41 -11.83
N GLU A 95 -17.04 8.10 -12.50
CA GLU A 95 -18.05 8.99 -11.87
C GLU A 95 -19.00 8.26 -10.90
#